data_AF-A0A485A9D9-F1
#
_entry.id   AF-A0A485A9D9-F1
#
_cell.length_a   1.000
_cell.length_b   1.000
_cell.length_c   1.000
_cell.angle_alpha   90.00
_cell.angle_beta   90.00
_cell.angle_gamma   90.00
#
_symmetry.space_group_name_H-M   'P 1'
#
loop_
_entity.id
_entity.type
_entity.pdbx_description
1 polymer ?
#
loop_
_entity_poly.entity_id
_entity_poly.type
_entity_poly.pdbx_seq_one_letter_code
_entity_poly.pdbx_strand_id
1 'polypeptide(L)'
;MNLPCQKLKLERTGLFFLIEPAIEALRSQAEMTRFGKQHEVEVNLREYGRKEKHECTFVFDPRLTGRNYLAGDHYAVGSIKKIWDAHIKRAGLRHRNAYQTRHTYACWSLSAGANPNFIATQMGHADAQMVYKVYGKWMAEKNTEQVALLNQKLSDFAPSLPHDEVMNG
;
A
#
# COMPACT_ATOMS: atom_id res chain seq x y z
N MET A 1 -4.93 18.96 14.27
CA MET A 1 -5.69 19.34 13.06
C MET A 1 -6.00 18.07 12.28
N ASN A 2 -7.28 17.68 12.22
CA ASN A 2 -7.74 16.50 11.51
C ASN A 2 -7.57 16.71 10.00
N LEU A 3 -6.69 15.95 9.38
CA LEU A 3 -6.67 15.82 7.94
C LEU A 3 -7.70 14.75 7.56
N PRO A 4 -8.80 15.11 6.88
CA PRO A 4 -9.75 14.11 6.39
C PRO A 4 -9.01 13.19 5.42
N CYS A 5 -9.29 11.88 5.53
CA CYS A 5 -8.81 10.78 4.69
C CYS A 5 -8.27 11.26 3.31
N GLN A 6 -6.94 11.43 3.22
CA GLN A 6 -6.30 12.10 2.09
C GLN A 6 -6.26 11.16 0.88
N LYS A 7 -7.22 11.34 -0.01
CA LYS A 7 -7.27 10.71 -1.33
C LYS A 7 -6.19 11.33 -2.22
N LEU A 8 -5.10 10.61 -2.49
CA LEU A 8 -4.11 11.02 -3.49
C LEU A 8 -4.56 10.51 -4.87
N LYS A 9 -4.86 11.43 -5.78
CA LYS A 9 -5.19 11.13 -7.18
C LYS A 9 -3.96 11.42 -8.04
N LEU A 10 -3.31 10.38 -8.55
CA LEU A 10 -2.30 10.50 -9.59
C LEU A 10 -2.96 10.17 -10.93
N GLU A 11 -2.73 11.00 -11.95
CA GLU A 11 -3.36 10.99 -13.30
C GLU A 11 -3.38 9.63 -14.04
N ARG A 12 -2.66 8.61 -13.54
CA ARG A 12 -2.64 7.26 -14.14
C ARG A 12 -2.98 6.10 -13.19
N THR A 13 -3.39 6.33 -11.95
CA THR A 13 -3.52 5.25 -10.97
C THR A 13 -4.72 5.43 -10.07
N GLY A 14 -5.40 4.32 -9.78
CA GLY A 14 -6.57 4.27 -8.91
C GLY A 14 -6.36 4.95 -7.56
N LEU A 15 -7.47 5.23 -6.89
CA LEU A 15 -7.46 5.78 -5.55
C LEU A 15 -6.72 4.83 -4.60
N PHE A 16 -5.59 5.27 -4.06
CA PHE A 16 -4.85 4.54 -3.02
C PHE A 16 -5.32 5.01 -1.65
N PHE A 17 -5.72 4.06 -0.81
CA PHE A 17 -6.00 4.31 0.59
C PHE A 17 -4.71 4.14 1.38
N LEU A 18 -4.34 5.17 2.13
CA LEU A 18 -3.18 5.13 3.01
C LEU A 18 -3.65 4.75 4.42
N ILE A 19 -2.95 3.81 5.03
CA ILE A 19 -3.10 3.51 6.45
C ILE A 19 -2.51 4.65 7.29
N GLU A 20 -3.00 4.83 8.52
CA GLU A 20 -2.54 5.93 9.39
C GLU A 20 -1.01 5.99 9.53
N PRO A 21 -0.28 4.88 9.74
CA PRO A 21 1.19 4.92 9.83
C PRO A 21 1.87 5.47 8.56
N ALA A 22 1.28 5.22 7.38
CA ALA A 22 1.80 5.75 6.13
C ALA A 22 1.53 7.26 6.00
N ILE A 23 0.38 7.73 6.48
CA ILE A 23 0.03 9.15 6.51
C ILE A 23 0.97 9.89 7.47
N GLU A 24 1.19 9.36 8.67
CA GLU A 24 2.12 9.93 9.65
C GLU A 24 3.55 10.03 9.09
N ALA A 25 4.04 8.95 8.45
CA ALA A 25 5.35 8.96 7.81
C ALA A 25 5.45 10.04 6.71
N LEU A 26 4.42 10.20 5.89
CA LEU A 26 4.39 11.23 4.85
C LEU A 26 4.31 12.64 5.43
N ARG A 27 3.58 12.85 6.54
CA ARG A 27 3.53 14.15 7.23
C ARG A 27 4.89 14.52 7.82
N SER A 28 5.51 13.60 8.55
CA SER A 28 6.85 13.80 9.12
C SER A 28 7.88 14.08 8.02
N GLN A 29 7.80 13.36 6.90
CA GLN A 29 8.66 13.61 5.75
C GLN A 29 8.38 14.99 5.12
N ALA A 30 7.10 15.37 4.99
CA ALA A 30 6.69 16.65 4.43
C ALA A 30 7.13 17.84 5.28
N GLU A 31 7.26 17.72 6.60
CA GLU A 31 7.80 18.80 7.44
C GLU A 31 9.21 19.22 6.99
N MET A 32 9.99 18.29 6.45
CA MET A 32 11.35 18.56 5.98
C MET A 32 11.39 19.01 4.51
N THR A 33 10.50 18.51 3.65
CA THR A 33 10.56 18.72 2.19
C THR A 33 9.53 19.69 1.62
N ARG A 34 8.44 19.98 2.35
CA ARG A 34 7.28 20.73 1.81
C ARG A 34 7.61 22.17 1.39
N PHE A 35 8.51 22.83 2.11
CA PHE A 35 8.99 24.18 1.75
C PHE A 35 10.25 24.15 0.90
N GLY A 36 10.60 22.98 0.34
CA GLY A 36 11.72 22.81 -0.56
C GLY A 36 11.50 23.48 -1.92
N LYS A 37 12.56 23.48 -2.73
CA LYS A 37 12.52 24.02 -4.09
C LYS A 37 11.45 23.30 -4.93
N GLN A 38 10.67 24.07 -5.67
CA GLN A 38 9.74 23.52 -6.65
C GLN A 38 10.50 23.16 -7.93
N HIS A 39 10.21 21.99 -8.49
CA HIS A 39 10.87 21.47 -9.68
C HIS A 39 9.87 21.33 -10.82
N GLU A 40 10.24 21.81 -12.00
CA GLU A 40 9.47 21.58 -13.22
C GLU A 40 9.81 20.19 -13.76
N VAL A 41 8.84 19.29 -13.75
CA VAL A 41 9.00 17.91 -14.21
C VAL A 41 8.16 17.69 -15.46
N GLU A 42 8.80 17.21 -16.51
CA GLU A 42 8.13 16.82 -17.75
C GLU A 42 7.56 15.40 -17.60
N VAL A 43 6.24 15.30 -17.55
CA VAL A 43 5.51 14.04 -17.44
C VAL A 43 5.03 13.64 -18.83
N ASN A 44 5.50 12.48 -19.30
CA ASN A 44 4.99 11.89 -20.54
C ASN A 44 3.60 11.31 -20.29
N LEU A 45 2.59 11.85 -20.95
CA LEU A 45 1.24 11.31 -20.89
C LEU A 45 1.11 10.06 -21.77
N ARG A 46 0.00 9.35 -21.62
CA ARG A 46 -0.29 8.11 -22.35
C ARG A 46 -0.45 8.36 -23.85
N GLU A 47 -0.89 9.56 -24.24
CA GLU A 47 -1.02 9.96 -25.64
C GLU A 47 0.38 10.19 -26.23
N TYR A 48 0.65 9.52 -27.35
CA TYR A 48 1.95 9.59 -27.99
C TYR A 48 2.32 11.04 -28.33
N GLY A 49 3.47 11.49 -27.81
CA GLY A 49 3.98 12.84 -28.03
C GLY A 49 3.39 13.93 -27.12
N ARG A 50 2.39 13.62 -26.28
CA ARG A 50 1.86 14.59 -25.32
C ARG A 50 2.70 14.59 -24.05
N LYS A 51 3.32 15.73 -23.78
CA LYS A 51 4.10 15.97 -22.58
C LYS A 51 3.49 17.14 -21.84
N GLU A 52 3.33 16.98 -20.53
CA GLU A 52 2.87 18.06 -19.67
C GLU A 52 3.95 18.40 -18.66
N LYS A 53 4.10 19.70 -18.41
CA LYS A 53 5.00 20.21 -17.40
C LYS A 53 4.22 20.37 -16.11
N HIS A 54 4.69 19.69 -15.08
CA HIS A 54 4.10 19.75 -13.75
C HIS A 54 5.12 20.36 -12.80
N GLU A 55 4.72 21.43 -12.12
CA GLU A 55 5.53 21.97 -11.03
C GLU A 55 5.26 21.14 -9.78
N CYS A 56 6.25 20.36 -9.33
CA CYS A 56 6.09 19.52 -8.16
C CYS A 56 7.27 19.66 -7.18
N THR A 57 6.93 19.49 -5.91
CA THR A 57 7.91 19.39 -4.82
C THR A 57 8.00 17.93 -4.41
N PHE A 58 9.19 17.34 -4.52
CA PHE A 58 9.39 15.93 -4.19
C PHE A 58 9.31 15.70 -2.69
N VAL A 59 8.44 14.77 -2.27
CA VAL A 59 8.33 14.36 -0.86
C VAL A 59 9.60 13.64 -0.40
N PHE A 60 10.26 12.90 -1.28
CA PHE A 60 11.47 12.13 -0.99
C PHE A 60 12.69 12.76 -1.67
N ASP A 61 13.37 13.65 -0.95
CA ASP A 61 14.60 14.31 -1.41
C ASP A 61 15.86 13.58 -0.89
N PRO A 62 16.70 13.02 -1.76
CA PRO A 62 17.92 12.33 -1.36
C PRO A 62 19.00 13.27 -0.78
N ARG A 63 18.91 14.59 -0.97
CA ARG A 63 19.85 15.57 -0.39
C ARG A 63 19.70 15.72 1.12
N LEU A 64 18.48 15.48 1.63
CA LEU A 64 18.21 15.55 3.07
C LEU A 64 18.66 14.29 3.81
N THR A 65 18.67 13.15 3.12
CA THR A 65 18.95 11.84 3.73
C THR A 65 20.33 11.29 3.36
N GLY A 66 20.90 11.74 2.24
CA GLY A 66 22.18 11.29 1.72
C GLY A 66 23.36 12.05 2.29
N ARG A 67 24.48 11.35 2.48
CA ARG A 67 25.77 11.98 2.81
C ARG A 67 26.46 12.65 1.61
N ASN A 68 25.96 12.40 0.40
CA ASN A 68 26.57 12.89 -0.83
C ASN A 68 25.82 14.12 -1.35
N TYR A 69 26.51 15.25 -1.34
CA TYR A 69 26.04 16.52 -1.92
C TYR A 69 25.79 16.48 -3.44
N LEU A 70 26.20 15.40 -4.11
CA LEU A 70 25.98 15.14 -5.54
C LEU A 70 24.67 14.43 -5.84
N ALA A 71 23.83 14.16 -4.83
CA ALA A 71 22.50 13.61 -5.06
C ALA A 71 21.63 14.64 -5.80
N GLY A 72 21.03 14.24 -6.93
CA GLY A 72 20.07 15.07 -7.65
C GLY A 72 18.79 15.32 -6.85
N ASP A 73 17.88 16.13 -7.36
CA ASP A 73 16.66 16.56 -6.65
C ASP A 73 15.65 15.43 -6.33
N HIS A 74 15.86 14.25 -6.89
CA HIS A 74 15.05 13.04 -6.68
C HIS A 74 15.90 11.77 -6.79
N TYR A 75 15.41 10.66 -6.24
CA TYR A 75 16.07 9.36 -6.36
C TYR A 75 16.09 8.85 -7.80
N ALA A 76 17.27 8.57 -8.34
CA ALA A 76 17.40 7.84 -9.60
C ALA A 76 16.88 6.40 -9.45
N VAL A 77 16.29 5.83 -10.50
CA VAL A 77 15.67 4.49 -10.48
C VAL A 77 16.61 3.40 -9.92
N GLY A 78 17.90 3.44 -10.27
CA GLY A 78 18.90 2.48 -9.77
C GLY A 78 19.40 2.71 -8.34
N SER A 79 19.15 3.88 -7.76
CA SER A 79 19.67 4.25 -6.42
C SER A 79 18.94 3.52 -5.30
N ILE A 80 17.61 3.35 -5.43
CA ILE A 80 16.78 2.68 -4.43
C ILE A 80 17.21 1.24 -4.18
N LYS A 81 17.57 0.50 -5.24
CA LYS A 81 18.07 -0.87 -5.11
C LYS A 81 19.33 -0.94 -4.25
N LYS A 82 20.30 -0.05 -4.49
CA LYS A 82 21.56 -0.01 -3.73
C LYS A 82 21.32 0.34 -2.26
N ILE A 83 20.45 1.31 -2.00
CA ILE A 83 20.05 1.72 -0.65
C ILE A 83 19.40 0.54 0.07
N TRP A 84 18.45 -0.14 -0.59
CA TRP A 84 17.78 -1.31 -0.06
C TRP A 84 18.76 -2.44 0.28
N ASP A 85 19.66 -2.79 -0.64
CA ASP A 85 20.64 -3.86 -0.42
C ASP A 85 21.58 -3.55 0.76
N ALA A 86 21.98 -2.28 0.91
CA ALA A 86 22.76 -1.83 2.05
C ALA A 86 21.98 -1.95 3.38
N HIS A 87 20.71 -1.57 3.41
CA HIS A 87 19.86 -1.71 4.60
C HIS A 87 19.61 -3.17 4.96
N ILE A 88 19.32 -4.03 3.99
CA ILE A 88 19.14 -5.48 4.20
C ILE A 88 20.41 -6.12 4.77
N LYS A 89 21.59 -5.77 4.23
CA LYS A 89 22.88 -6.24 4.74
C LYS A 89 23.12 -5.77 6.17
N ARG A 90 22.85 -4.50 6.47
CA ARG A 90 22.99 -3.93 7.82
C ARG A 90 22.03 -4.54 8.84
N ALA A 91 20.84 -4.94 8.40
CA ALA A 91 19.86 -5.64 9.22
C ALA A 91 20.20 -7.13 9.43
N GLY A 92 21.28 -7.64 8.82
CA GLY A 92 21.66 -9.06 8.92
C GLY A 92 20.72 -10.01 8.17
N LEU A 93 19.89 -9.48 7.26
CA LEU A 93 18.90 -10.26 6.54
C LEU A 93 19.50 -10.85 5.25
N ARG A 94 19.05 -12.06 4.88
CA ARG A 94 19.37 -12.65 3.56
C ARG A 94 18.90 -11.71 2.46
N HIS A 95 19.72 -11.53 1.43
CA HIS A 95 19.39 -10.66 0.30
C HIS A 95 17.98 -10.94 -0.26
N ARG A 96 17.21 -9.86 -0.46
CA ARG A 96 15.87 -9.86 -1.05
C ARG A 96 15.74 -8.63 -1.91
N ASN A 97 15.02 -8.75 -3.03
CA ASN A 97 14.63 -7.60 -3.83
C ASN A 97 13.56 -6.79 -3.08
N ALA A 98 13.66 -5.45 -3.12
CA ALA A 98 12.66 -4.52 -2.57
C ALA A 98 11.25 -4.83 -3.05
N TYR A 99 11.07 -5.33 -4.28
CA TYR A 99 9.76 -5.73 -4.81
C TYR A 99 9.04 -6.78 -3.94
N GLN A 100 9.76 -7.56 -3.13
CA GLN A 100 9.16 -8.54 -2.22
C GLN A 100 8.35 -7.90 -1.07
N THR A 101 8.59 -6.62 -0.73
CA THR A 101 7.78 -5.91 0.27
C THR A 101 6.34 -5.74 -0.20
N ARG A 102 6.13 -5.54 -1.50
CA ARG A 102 4.81 -5.48 -2.12
C ARG A 102 4.05 -6.80 -2.00
N HIS A 103 4.75 -7.93 -2.13
CA HIS A 103 4.17 -9.25 -1.87
C HIS A 103 3.85 -9.45 -0.40
N THR A 104 4.73 -9.00 0.50
CA THR A 104 4.51 -9.09 1.95
C THR A 104 3.27 -8.30 2.36
N TYR A 105 3.10 -7.09 1.82
CA TYR A 105 1.90 -6.27 2.01
C TYR A 105 0.62 -7.00 1.58
N ALA A 106 0.62 -7.63 0.40
CA ALA A 106 -0.52 -8.38 -0.09
C ALA A 106 -0.85 -9.58 0.83
N CYS A 107 0.15 -10.37 1.23
CA CYS A 107 -0.03 -11.47 2.18
C CYS A 107 -0.64 -10.99 3.49
N TRP A 108 -0.06 -9.97 4.12
CA TRP A 108 -0.54 -9.47 5.41
C TRP A 108 -1.95 -8.89 5.32
N SER A 109 -2.27 -8.20 4.23
CA SER A 109 -3.62 -7.68 4.01
C SER A 109 -4.64 -8.81 3.86
N LEU A 110 -4.29 -9.88 3.14
CA LEU A 110 -5.13 -11.08 3.01
C LEU A 110 -5.28 -11.81 4.35
N SER A 111 -4.22 -11.93 5.15
CA SER A 111 -4.27 -12.48 6.51
C SER A 111 -5.17 -11.69 7.45
N ALA A 112 -5.20 -10.37 7.30
CA ALA A 112 -6.12 -9.53 8.04
C ALA A 112 -7.57 -9.61 7.53
N GLY A 113 -7.86 -10.40 6.49
CA GLY A 113 -9.19 -10.57 5.91
C GLY A 113 -9.61 -9.44 4.96
N ALA A 114 -8.67 -8.65 4.45
CA ALA A 114 -8.99 -7.58 3.50
C ALA A 114 -9.46 -8.13 2.15
N ASN A 115 -10.39 -7.43 1.51
CA ASN A 115 -11.00 -7.86 0.25
C ASN A 115 -9.94 -7.93 -0.88
N PRO A 116 -9.79 -9.07 -1.60
CA PRO A 116 -8.83 -9.21 -2.70
C PRO A 116 -8.97 -8.16 -3.80
N ASN A 117 -10.20 -7.71 -4.12
CA ASN A 117 -10.44 -6.65 -5.10
C ASN A 117 -9.92 -5.29 -4.64
N PHE A 118 -10.02 -5.01 -3.34
CA PHE A 118 -9.45 -3.82 -2.72
C PHE A 118 -7.92 -3.86 -2.78
N ILE A 119 -7.32 -4.99 -2.44
CA ILE A 119 -5.86 -5.18 -2.50
C ILE A 119 -5.34 -5.04 -3.95
N ALA A 120 -6.04 -5.62 -4.93
CA ALA A 120 -5.68 -5.51 -6.34
C ALA A 120 -5.66 -4.04 -6.81
N THR A 121 -6.69 -3.27 -6.45
CA THR A 121 -6.78 -1.83 -6.72
C THR A 121 -5.62 -1.08 -6.05
N GLN A 122 -5.33 -1.38 -4.78
CA GLN A 122 -4.27 -0.75 -4.01
C GLN A 122 -2.85 -1.08 -4.54
N MET A 123 -2.70 -2.18 -5.26
CA MET A 123 -1.46 -2.54 -5.93
C MET A 123 -1.39 -1.94 -7.36
N GLY A 124 -2.46 -1.33 -7.87
CA GLY A 124 -2.52 -0.82 -9.23
C GLY A 124 -2.67 -1.93 -10.28
N HIS A 125 -3.23 -3.08 -9.90
CA HIS A 125 -3.68 -4.09 -10.85
C HIS A 125 -5.07 -3.70 -11.39
N ALA A 126 -5.28 -3.90 -12.69
CA ALA A 126 -6.59 -3.68 -13.32
C ALA A 126 -7.62 -4.76 -12.94
N ASP A 127 -7.14 -5.93 -12.48
CA ASP A 127 -7.97 -7.08 -12.13
C ASP A 127 -7.35 -7.85 -10.95
N ALA A 128 -8.21 -8.41 -10.09
CA ALA A 128 -7.87 -9.26 -8.96
C ALA A 128 -7.45 -10.68 -9.37
N GLN A 129 -7.57 -11.07 -10.64
CA GLN A 129 -7.10 -12.37 -11.14
C GLN A 129 -5.65 -12.69 -10.72
N MET A 130 -4.77 -11.69 -10.73
CA MET A 130 -3.39 -11.88 -10.25
C MET A 130 -3.34 -12.22 -8.76
N VAL A 131 -4.14 -11.53 -7.94
CA VAL A 131 -4.22 -11.78 -6.48
C VAL A 131 -4.80 -13.17 -6.21
N TYR A 132 -5.89 -13.55 -6.88
CA TYR A 132 -6.47 -14.90 -6.74
C TYR A 132 -5.53 -16.00 -7.25
N LYS A 133 -4.79 -15.77 -8.33
CA LYS A 133 -3.82 -16.75 -8.84
C LYS A 133 -2.64 -16.93 -7.90
N VAL A 134 -2.09 -15.84 -7.37
CA VAL A 134 -0.89 -15.87 -6.52
C VAL A 134 -1.23 -16.33 -5.09
N TYR A 135 -2.41 -15.96 -4.58
CA TYR A 135 -2.77 -16.17 -3.17
C TYR A 135 -3.99 -17.07 -2.94
N GLY A 136 -4.67 -17.53 -3.99
CA GLY A 136 -5.91 -18.32 -3.86
C GLY A 136 -5.73 -19.62 -3.09
N LYS A 137 -4.61 -20.32 -3.29
CA LYS A 137 -4.29 -21.53 -2.51
C LYS A 137 -4.15 -21.22 -1.02
N TRP A 138 -3.49 -20.13 -0.69
CA TRP A 138 -3.27 -19.70 0.69
C TRP A 138 -4.57 -19.23 1.36
N MET A 139 -5.47 -18.58 0.62
CA MET A 139 -6.80 -18.22 1.12
C MET A 139 -7.63 -19.46 1.49
N ALA A 140 -7.57 -20.53 0.67
CA ALA A 140 -8.31 -21.77 0.94
C ALA A 140 -7.81 -22.49 2.21
N GLU A 141 -6.51 -22.44 2.49
CA GLU A 141 -5.91 -23.02 3.70
C GLU A 141 -6.33 -22.26 4.99
N LYS A 142 -6.86 -21.03 4.86
CA LYS A 142 -7.28 -20.16 5.96
C LYS A 142 -8.79 -20.20 6.25
N ASN A 143 -9.54 -21.08 5.58
CA ASN A 143 -10.98 -21.20 5.76
C ASN A 143 -11.39 -21.47 7.22
N THR A 144 -10.60 -22.25 7.97
CA THR A 144 -10.89 -22.55 9.39
C THR A 144 -10.84 -21.30 10.28
N GLU A 145 -9.92 -20.38 10.02
CA GLU A 145 -9.82 -19.09 10.73
C GLU A 145 -10.97 -18.16 10.35
N GLN A 146 -11.44 -18.22 9.10
CA GLN A 146 -12.63 -17.47 8.67
C GLN A 146 -13.91 -18.00 9.29
N VAL A 147 -14.05 -19.32 9.48
CA VAL A 147 -15.18 -19.91 10.21
C VAL A 147 -15.21 -19.42 11.66
N ALA A 148 -14.05 -19.36 12.33
CA ALA A 148 -13.96 -18.82 13.68
C ALA A 148 -14.35 -17.33 13.75
N LEU A 149 -13.88 -16.52 12.79
CA LEU A 149 -14.25 -15.10 12.68
C LEU A 149 -15.75 -14.91 12.39
N LEU A 150 -16.34 -15.75 11.53
CA LEU A 150 -17.76 -15.73 11.23
C LEU A 150 -18.59 -16.11 12.44
N ASN A 151 -18.19 -17.14 13.20
CA ASN A 151 -18.88 -17.52 14.42
C ASN A 151 -18.88 -16.37 15.44
N GLN A 152 -17.75 -15.69 15.61
CA GLN A 152 -17.66 -14.52 16.50
C GLN A 152 -18.54 -13.36 16.03
N LYS A 153 -18.49 -13.00 14.74
CA LYS A 153 -19.28 -11.87 14.24
C LYS A 153 -20.77 -12.18 14.13
N LEU A 154 -21.14 -13.37 13.69
CA LEU A 154 -22.54 -13.76 13.55
C LEU A 154 -23.21 -13.91 14.92
N SER A 155 -22.50 -14.35 15.96
CA SER A 155 -23.06 -14.31 17.32
C SER A 155 -23.31 -12.88 17.81
N ASP A 156 -22.53 -11.90 17.36
CA ASP A 156 -22.71 -10.49 17.72
C ASP A 156 -23.90 -9.83 16.99
N PHE A 157 -24.15 -10.23 15.73
CA PHE A 157 -25.17 -9.61 14.86
C PHE A 157 -26.51 -10.35 14.84
N ALA A 158 -26.51 -11.67 14.99
CA ALA A 158 -27.70 -12.49 14.93
C ALA A 158 -27.98 -13.05 16.33
N PRO A 159 -28.99 -12.53 17.06
CA PRO A 159 -29.41 -13.14 18.31
C PRO A 159 -29.77 -14.60 18.05
N SER A 160 -29.33 -15.51 18.92
CA SER A 160 -29.75 -16.91 18.85
C SER A 160 -31.27 -16.94 19.03
N LEU A 161 -32.00 -17.19 17.95
CA LEU A 161 -33.41 -17.54 18.03
C LEU A 161 -33.46 -19.02 18.40
N PRO A 162 -33.79 -19.40 19.65
CA PRO A 162 -34.18 -20.77 19.89
C PRO A 162 -35.42 -21.03 19.05
N HIS A 163 -35.42 -22.12 18.28
CA HIS A 163 -36.68 -22.75 17.92
C HIS A 163 -37.23 -23.37 19.20
N ASP A 164 -37.76 -22.54 20.10
CA ASP A 164 -38.58 -23.08 21.18
C ASP A 164 -39.86 -23.59 20.52
N GLU A 165 -40.03 -24.90 20.65
CA GLU A 165 -41.15 -25.68 20.21
C GLU A 165 -42.47 -24.98 20.56
N VAL A 166 -43.19 -24.51 19.53
CA VAL A 166 -44.63 -24.26 19.66
C VAL A 166 -45.33 -25.63 19.59
N MET A 167 -45.09 -26.46 20.61
CA MET A 167 -45.91 -27.62 20.93
C MET A 167 -46.85 -27.20 22.05
N ASN A 168 -47.94 -26.51 21.69
CA ASN A 168 -49.15 -26.47 22.51
C ASN A 168 -50.35 -26.09 21.63
N GLY A 169 -51.16 -27.10 21.33
CA GLY A 169 -52.48 -27.04 20.70
C GLY A 169 -53.16 -28.39 20.88
#